data_AF-A0A7X2NKH4-F1
#
_entry.id   AF-A0A7X2NKH4-F1
#
_cell.length_a   1.000
_cell.length_b   1.000
_cell.length_c   1.000
_cell.angle_alpha   90.00
_cell.angle_beta   90.00
_cell.angle_gamma   90.00
#
_symmetry.space_group_name_H-M   'P 1'
#
loop_
_entity.id
_entity.type
_entity.pdbx_description
1 polymer ?
#
loop_
_entity_poly.entity_id
_entity_poly.type
_entity_poly.pdbx_seq_one_letter_code
_entity_poly.pdbx_strand_id
1 'polypeptide(L)'
;MEDAVKRISSEKFDAMLERIMDNGHPISGWFPTMEDAKIIIANPIENYEFMIWILESNPNLTLTEEQEAVYALLQNTLTQCTQITDH
;
A
#
# COMPACT_ATOMS: atom_id res chain seq x y z
N MET A 1 10.74 -6.98 -18.53
CA MET A 1 9.61 -7.34 -17.66
C MET A 1 8.53 -6.36 -18.07
N GLU A 2 7.47 -6.80 -18.72
CA GLU A 2 6.35 -5.90 -19.05
C GLU A 2 5.90 -5.26 -17.72
N ASP A 3 6.00 -3.94 -17.62
CA ASP A 3 5.51 -3.15 -16.50
C ASP A 3 4.01 -3.46 -16.33
N ALA A 4 3.72 -4.46 -15.51
CA ALA A 4 2.36 -4.80 -15.15
C ALA A 4 1.88 -3.63 -14.30
N VAL A 5 1.03 -2.80 -14.87
CA VAL A 5 0.42 -1.64 -14.21
C VAL A 5 -1.00 -2.01 -13.81
N LYS A 6 -1.34 -1.80 -12.54
CA LYS A 6 -2.69 -1.95 -12.01
C LYS A 6 -3.50 -0.74 -12.44
N ARG A 7 -4.50 -0.98 -13.29
CA ARG A 7 -5.52 0.03 -13.61
C ARG A 7 -6.64 -0.06 -12.58
N ILE A 8 -6.93 1.07 -11.95
CA ILE A 8 -8.02 1.20 -10.99
C ILE A 8 -8.76 2.53 -11.26
N SER A 9 -10.09 2.51 -11.20
CA SER A 9 -10.86 3.75 -11.24
C SER A 9 -10.79 4.46 -9.90
N SER A 10 -10.90 5.78 -9.91
CA SER A 10 -10.90 6.61 -8.69
C SER A 10 -11.97 6.13 -7.71
N GLU A 11 -13.20 5.86 -8.18
CA GLU A 11 -14.30 5.35 -7.35
C GLU A 11 -13.97 4.02 -6.66
N LYS A 12 -13.29 3.10 -7.35
CA LYS A 12 -12.92 1.80 -6.79
C LYS A 12 -11.79 1.95 -5.77
N PHE A 13 -10.86 2.87 -6.01
CA PHE A 13 -9.79 3.18 -5.08
C PHE A 13 -10.35 3.82 -3.80
N ASP A 14 -11.23 4.80 -3.94
CA ASP A 14 -11.89 5.47 -2.81
C ASP A 14 -12.70 4.48 -1.97
N ALA A 15 -13.53 3.64 -2.62
CA ALA A 15 -14.29 2.61 -1.91
C ALA A 15 -13.41 1.57 -1.19
N MET A 16 -12.19 1.32 -1.70
CA MET A 16 -11.20 0.48 -1.01
C MET A 16 -10.65 1.18 0.23
N LEU A 17 -10.27 2.45 0.11
CA LEU A 17 -9.77 3.24 1.24
C LEU A 17 -10.82 3.37 2.35
N GLU A 18 -12.07 3.66 1.99
CA GLU A 18 -13.18 3.72 2.94
C GLU A 18 -13.32 2.40 3.70
N ARG A 19 -13.26 1.25 3.01
CA ARG A 19 -13.32 -0.06 3.67
C ARG A 19 -12.13 -0.30 4.60
N ILE A 20 -10.93 0.10 4.21
CA ILE A 20 -9.72 -0.07 5.04
C ILE A 20 -9.81 0.76 6.31
N MET A 21 -10.26 2.01 6.19
CA MET A 21 -10.45 2.91 7.32
C MET A 21 -11.61 2.46 8.23
N ASP A 22 -12.69 1.92 7.67
CA ASP A 22 -13.89 1.51 8.42
C ASP A 22 -13.80 0.09 9.01
N ASN A 23 -12.82 -0.73 8.60
CA ASN A 23 -12.73 -2.14 9.00
C ASN A 23 -12.48 -2.37 10.51
N GLY A 24 -12.30 -1.32 11.31
CA GLY A 24 -12.16 -1.40 12.77
C GLY A 24 -10.90 -2.14 13.28
N HIS A 25 -10.03 -2.57 12.37
CA HIS A 25 -8.79 -3.29 12.65
C HIS A 25 -7.59 -2.48 12.13
N PRO A 26 -7.31 -1.31 12.70
CA PRO A 26 -6.12 -0.57 12.35
C PRO A 26 -4.88 -1.41 12.67
N ILE A 27 -3.87 -1.34 11.80
CA ILE A 27 -2.56 -1.88 12.11
C ILE A 27 -2.08 -1.30 13.45
N SER A 28 -1.89 -2.18 14.43
CA SER A 28 -1.47 -1.81 15.77
C SER A 28 -0.42 -2.82 16.24
N GLY A 29 0.79 -2.33 16.51
CA GLY A 29 1.89 -3.14 17.05
C GLY A 29 2.63 -4.02 16.03
N TRP A 30 2.30 -3.93 14.75
CA TRP A 30 3.01 -4.61 13.67
C TRP A 30 3.28 -3.65 12.51
N PHE A 31 4.46 -3.73 11.91
CA PHE A 31 4.80 -3.05 10.66
C PHE A 31 5.80 -3.95 9.93
N PRO A 32 5.75 -4.09 8.60
CA PRO A 32 6.67 -4.96 7.88
C PRO A 32 8.12 -4.51 8.05
N THR A 33 9.03 -5.48 8.09
CA THR A 33 10.47 -5.19 8.02
C THR A 33 10.87 -4.82 6.59
N MET A 34 12.09 -4.31 6.43
CA MET A 34 12.66 -4.05 5.09
C MET A 34 12.78 -5.32 4.24
N GLU A 35 12.99 -6.49 4.84
CA GLU A 35 13.02 -7.76 4.11
C GLU A 35 11.63 -8.15 3.63
N ASP A 36 10.61 -8.01 4.50
CA ASP A 36 9.21 -8.23 4.12
C ASP A 36 8.79 -7.30 2.98
N ALA A 37 9.15 -6.02 3.08
CA ALA A 37 8.85 -5.04 2.05
C ALA A 37 9.43 -5.43 0.68
N LYS A 38 10.67 -5.94 0.64
CA LYS A 38 11.29 -6.45 -0.59
C LYS A 38 10.55 -7.64 -1.20
N ILE A 39 10.01 -8.52 -0.36
CA ILE A 39 9.20 -9.66 -0.81
C ILE A 39 7.85 -9.16 -1.36
N ILE A 40 7.22 -8.20 -0.69
CA ILE A 40 5.95 -7.59 -1.09
C ILE A 40 6.10 -6.93 -2.48
N ILE A 41 7.13 -6.10 -2.68
CA ILE A 41 7.35 -5.41 -3.95
C ILE A 41 7.85 -6.31 -5.07
N ALA A 42 8.25 -7.56 -4.78
CA ALA A 42 8.67 -8.50 -5.83
C ALA A 42 7.50 -8.86 -6.77
N ASN A 43 6.27 -8.83 -6.26
CA ASN A 43 5.04 -9.03 -7.03
C ASN A 43 4.03 -7.91 -6.70
N PRO A 44 4.28 -6.66 -7.14
CA PRO A 44 3.58 -5.48 -6.63
C PRO A 44 2.10 -5.45 -7.06
N ILE A 45 1.76 -6.10 -8.17
CA ILE A 45 0.38 -6.15 -8.69
C ILE A 45 -0.49 -7.15 -7.92
N GLU A 46 0.10 -8.26 -7.48
CA GLU A 46 -0.58 -9.24 -6.64
C GLU A 46 -0.73 -8.73 -5.21
N ASN A 47 0.28 -8.00 -4.71
CA ASN A 47 0.29 -7.42 -3.37
C ASN A 47 -0.30 -6.00 -3.29
N TYR A 48 -0.96 -5.53 -4.35
CA TYR A 48 -1.43 -4.14 -4.46
C TYR A 48 -2.33 -3.71 -3.30
N GLU A 49 -3.37 -4.50 -3.01
CA GLU A 49 -4.33 -4.22 -1.93
C GLU A 49 -3.67 -4.30 -0.55
N PHE A 50 -2.68 -5.19 -0.40
CA PHE A 50 -1.93 -5.34 0.84
C PHE A 50 -1.00 -4.13 1.08
N MET A 51 -0.37 -3.60 0.04
CA MET A 51 0.42 -2.36 0.16
C MET A 51 -0.45 -1.18 0.56
N ILE A 52 -1.64 -1.01 -0.03
CA ILE A 52 -2.58 0.05 0.37
C ILE A 52 -2.99 -0.14 1.83
N TRP A 53 -3.31 -1.38 2.24
CA TRP A 53 -3.66 -1.66 3.62
C TRP A 53 -2.53 -1.28 4.59
N ILE A 54 -1.26 -1.59 4.28
CA ILE A 54 -0.12 -1.19 5.12
C ILE A 54 -0.02 0.34 5.25
N LEU A 55 -0.18 1.06 4.14
CA LEU A 55 0.02 2.51 4.08
C LEU A 55 -1.13 3.31 4.71
N GLU A 56 -2.36 2.79 4.62
CA GLU A 56 -3.58 3.54 4.92
C GLU A 56 -4.34 3.02 6.15
N SER A 57 -4.00 1.85 6.69
CA SER A 57 -4.75 1.25 7.81
C SER A 57 -4.62 2.01 9.13
N ASN A 58 -3.55 2.79 9.35
CA ASN A 58 -3.40 3.59 10.56
C ASN A 58 -2.67 4.92 10.27
N PRO A 59 -3.39 5.99 9.88
CA PRO A 59 -2.80 7.29 9.58
C PRO A 59 -2.18 7.99 10.80
N ASN A 60 -2.51 7.54 12.01
CA ASN A 60 -1.97 8.09 13.26
C ASN A 60 -0.75 7.31 13.79
N LEU A 61 -0.30 6.28 13.07
CA LEU A 61 0.85 5.48 13.48
C LEU A 61 2.12 6.34 13.38
N THR A 62 2.79 6.54 14.51
CA THR A 62 4.13 7.16 14.52
C THR A 62 5.15 6.12 14.12
N LEU A 63 5.76 6.30 12.95
CA LEU A 63 6.78 5.40 12.42
C LEU A 63 8.15 5.71 13.01
N THR A 64 8.97 4.68 13.20
CA THR A 64 10.42 4.84 13.44
C THR A 64 11.16 5.11 12.13
N GLU A 65 12.39 5.61 12.17
CA GLU A 65 13.21 5.86 10.96
C GLU A 65 13.31 4.62 10.04
N GLU A 66 13.41 3.42 10.61
CA GLU A 66 13.43 2.17 9.85
C GLU A 66 12.09 1.88 9.17
N GLN A 67 10.98 2.15 9.85
CA GLN A 67 9.64 1.97 9.31
C GLN A 67 9.31 3.03 8.24
N GLU A 68 9.81 4.26 8.38
CA GLU A 68 9.68 5.30 7.35
C GLU A 68 10.37 4.89 6.05
N ALA A 69 11.55 4.26 6.12
CA ALA A 69 12.23 3.75 4.94
C ALA A 69 11.41 2.64 4.23
N VAL A 70 10.76 1.77 5.01
CA VAL A 70 9.86 0.74 4.47
C VAL A 70 8.59 1.37 3.86
N TYR A 71 8.00 2.34 4.55
CA TYR A 71 6.83 3.08 4.08
C TYR A 71 7.13 3.74 2.73
N ALA A 72 8.25 4.46 2.62
CA ALA A 72 8.66 5.13 1.40
C ALA A 72 8.89 4.15 0.24
N LEU A 73 9.47 2.98 0.51
CA LEU A 73 9.65 1.93 -0.50
C LEU A 73 8.31 1.43 -1.05
N LEU A 74 7.39 1.07 -0.16
CA LEU A 74 6.06 0.58 -0.53
C LEU A 74 5.26 1.65 -1.29
N GLN A 75 5.30 2.90 -0.82
CA GLN A 75 4.59 4.02 -1.45
C GLN A 75 5.12 4.33 -2.85
N ASN A 76 6.44 4.32 -3.04
CA ASN A 76 7.05 4.53 -4.36
C ASN A 76 6.68 3.39 -5.32
N THR A 77 6.76 2.13 -4.87
CA THR A 77 6.35 0.99 -5.68
C THR A 77 4.86 1.06 -6.05
N LEU A 78 3.99 1.38 -5.10
CA LEU A 78 2.56 1.55 -5.37
C LEU A 78 2.33 2.64 -6.43
N THR A 79 2.97 3.80 -6.28
CA THR A 79 2.86 4.91 -7.24
C THR A 79 3.32 4.51 -8.65
N GLN A 80 4.37 3.70 -8.76
CA GLN A 80 4.87 3.22 -10.06
C GLN A 80 3.95 2.19 -10.71
N CYS A 81 3.26 1.38 -9.91
CA CYS A 81 2.41 0.31 -10.42
C CYS A 81 0.92 0.68 -10.47
N THR A 82 0.51 1.84 -9.95
CA THR A 82 -0.86 2.36 -10.06
C THR A 82 -1.01 3.24 -11.29
N GLN A 83 -2.05 2.98 -12.08
CA GLN A 83 -2.60 3.94 -13.03
C GLN A 83 -4.05 4.20 -12.69
N ILE A 84 -4.33 5.42 -12.21
CA ILE A 84 -5.70 5.90 -12.00
C ILE A 84 -6.27 6.25 -13.38
N THR A 85 -7.37 5.60 -13.74
CA THR A 85 -8.11 5.91 -14.96
C THR A 85 -9.35 6.70 -14.58
N ASP A 86 -9.35 8.00 -14.90
CA ASP A 86 -10.54 8.86 -14.87
C ASP A 86 -11.44 8.43 -16.05
N HIS A 87 -12.73 8.18 -15.81
CA HIS A 87 -13.68 7.79 -16.85
C HIS A 87 -14.73 8.88 -17.05
#